data_AF-A0A2U1M8N5-F1
#
_entry.id   AF-A0A2U1M8N5-F1
#
_cell.length_a   1.000
_cell.length_b   1.000
_cell.length_c   1.000
_cell.angle_alpha   90.00
_cell.angle_beta   90.00
_cell.angle_gamma   90.00
#
_symmetry.space_group_name_H-M   'P 1'
#
loop_
_entity.id
_entity.type
_entity.pdbx_description
1 polymer ?
#
loop_
_entity_poly.entity_id
_entity_poly.type
_entity_poly.pdbx_seq_one_letter_code
_entity_poly.pdbx_strand_id
1 'polypeptide(L)'
;MKSNTWRWVLGLTYILAVATIWIAASFVVQSVVDGGVSPFLITYICNSLFVIYIPLVEIGRYLEDKYGSLLFWRNRDDSSSPRTQESEAITLLVEKDEGVQTTGLDIGTVTEEAVDDDEDDDDLALGTNVVLEQHAIGYATGELDSKGRWTRIRLAKVSLLICPFWFLAQLSFNLSLKYTTVTSNTILSSASSLFTFLVSLAFLGEKFTWIKLLSVLLCMGGTIIVSLGDSSTGTSATASNPTLGDILALLSSAFYAVYIPLIRKNLPDEDDDAKTGKVSMAQFLGFLGLFNLLIFAPIAFILHWANLEPFDAISQKQFGLIVGKGLLDNVLSDYLWAKAVLLTTTTVATAGLTIQVPLAAIVDTVIGNAPGFMDYIGAAAVMVGFAGINIPSDTCSAPKEAALELEENPTTDHSHPQQG
;
A
#
# COMPACT_ATOMS: atom_id res chain seq x y z
N MET A 1 -17.25 -15.75 -15.99
CA MET A 1 -15.85 -16.16 -16.25
C MET A 1 -15.07 -15.15 -17.09
N LYS A 2 -15.53 -14.73 -18.29
CA LYS A 2 -14.82 -13.74 -19.14
C LYS A 2 -14.55 -12.37 -18.48
N SER A 3 -15.42 -11.90 -17.59
CA SER A 3 -15.27 -10.63 -16.88
C SER A 3 -14.09 -10.63 -15.89
N ASN A 4 -13.87 -11.71 -15.16
CA ASN A 4 -12.79 -11.80 -14.18
C ASN A 4 -11.42 -11.90 -14.85
N THR A 5 -11.30 -12.69 -15.92
CA THR A 5 -10.06 -12.75 -16.71
C THR A 5 -9.72 -11.40 -17.33
N TRP A 6 -10.70 -10.66 -17.84
CA TRP A 6 -10.49 -9.32 -18.39
C TRP A 6 -10.00 -8.31 -17.33
N ARG A 7 -10.61 -8.30 -16.14
CA ARG A 7 -10.17 -7.46 -15.01
C ARG A 7 -8.73 -7.77 -14.61
N TRP A 8 -8.37 -9.05 -14.56
CA TRP A 8 -7.04 -9.49 -14.21
C TRP A 8 -5.99 -9.08 -15.26
N VAL A 9 -6.28 -9.29 -16.55
CA VAL A 9 -5.41 -8.86 -17.66
C VAL A 9 -5.24 -7.34 -17.69
N LEU A 10 -6.32 -6.60 -17.41
CA LEU A 10 -6.26 -5.14 -17.31
C LEU A 10 -5.34 -4.69 -16.17
N GLY A 11 -5.43 -5.32 -14.99
CA GLY A 11 -4.54 -5.04 -13.88
C GLY A 11 -3.07 -5.36 -14.18
N LEU A 12 -2.79 -6.48 -14.87
CA LEU A 12 -1.43 -6.82 -15.31
C LEU A 12 -0.87 -5.79 -16.30
N THR A 13 -1.72 -5.29 -17.21
CA THR A 13 -1.35 -4.23 -18.16
C THR A 13 -0.99 -2.93 -17.43
N TYR A 14 -1.73 -2.57 -16.38
CA TYR A 14 -1.39 -1.42 -15.54
C TYR A 14 -0.06 -1.62 -14.82
N ILE A 15 0.22 -2.81 -14.27
CA ILE A 15 1.51 -3.08 -13.59
C ILE A 15 2.69 -2.88 -14.55
N LEU A 16 2.59 -3.38 -15.78
CA LEU A 16 3.65 -3.21 -16.80
C LEU A 16 3.83 -1.74 -17.20
N ALA A 17 2.74 -1.01 -17.36
CA ALA A 17 2.79 0.43 -17.65
C ALA A 17 3.46 1.19 -16.51
N VAL A 18 3.05 0.91 -15.27
CA VAL A 18 3.60 1.51 -14.05
C VAL A 18 5.09 1.24 -13.92
N ALA A 19 5.52 -0.02 -14.07
CA ALA A 19 6.92 -0.40 -14.01
C ALA A 19 7.78 0.37 -15.02
N THR A 20 7.26 0.56 -16.24
CA THR A 20 7.96 1.29 -17.30
C THR A 20 8.07 2.78 -16.98
N ILE A 21 6.97 3.38 -16.49
CA ILE A 21 6.93 4.79 -16.11
C ILE A 21 7.90 5.07 -14.95
N TRP A 22 7.89 4.24 -13.91
CA TRP A 22 8.74 4.40 -12.73
C TRP A 22 10.23 4.32 -13.05
N ILE A 23 10.63 3.38 -13.92
CA ILE A 23 12.03 3.29 -14.38
C ILE A 23 12.40 4.53 -15.21
N ALA A 24 11.57 4.91 -16.18
CA ALA A 24 11.82 6.12 -16.97
C ALA A 24 11.92 7.38 -16.09
N ALA A 25 11.04 7.50 -15.09
CA ALA A 25 11.03 8.60 -14.12
C ALA A 25 12.30 8.62 -13.26
N SER A 26 12.82 7.45 -12.87
CA SER A 26 14.08 7.35 -12.10
C SER A 26 15.28 7.91 -12.87
N PHE A 27 15.36 7.65 -14.18
CA PHE A 27 16.37 8.27 -15.05
C PHE A 27 16.17 9.78 -15.22
N VAL A 28 14.92 10.25 -15.30
CA VAL A 28 14.63 11.69 -15.30
C VAL A 28 15.10 12.33 -14.00
N VAL A 29 14.86 11.70 -12.84
CA VAL A 29 15.37 12.19 -11.54
C VAL A 29 16.89 12.31 -11.57
N GLN A 30 17.61 11.25 -11.96
CA GLN A 30 19.06 11.30 -12.07
C GLN A 30 19.53 12.46 -12.96
N SER A 31 18.95 12.58 -14.17
CA SER A 31 19.34 13.66 -15.10
C SER A 31 19.10 15.07 -14.56
N VAL A 32 18.04 15.26 -13.77
CA VAL A 32 17.66 16.55 -13.19
C VAL A 32 18.54 16.86 -11.96
N VAL A 33 18.85 15.85 -11.16
CA VAL A 33 19.75 15.95 -9.99
C VAL A 33 21.19 16.21 -10.42
N ASP A 34 21.68 15.53 -11.47
CA ASP A 34 23.00 15.77 -12.07
C ASP A 34 23.10 17.19 -12.63
N GLY A 35 21.97 17.74 -13.09
CA GLY A 35 21.83 19.14 -13.49
C GLY A 35 21.81 20.15 -12.33
N GLY A 36 22.00 19.70 -11.09
CA GLY A 36 22.13 20.55 -9.89
C GLY A 36 20.83 20.82 -9.12
N VAL A 37 19.71 20.19 -9.51
CA VAL A 37 18.44 20.36 -8.77
C VAL A 37 18.44 19.47 -7.53
N SER A 38 17.98 20.02 -6.39
CA SER A 38 17.86 19.24 -5.16
C SER A 38 16.81 18.12 -5.26
N PRO A 39 17.13 16.89 -4.83
CA PRO A 39 16.16 15.79 -4.69
C PRO A 39 14.94 16.13 -3.83
N PHE A 40 15.10 16.99 -2.82
CA PHE A 40 13.97 17.44 -1.99
C PHE A 40 12.98 18.24 -2.81
N LEU A 41 13.46 19.18 -3.63
CA LEU A 41 12.59 20.01 -4.45
C LEU A 41 11.84 19.19 -5.51
N ILE A 42 12.51 18.22 -6.13
CA ILE A 42 11.88 17.27 -7.04
C ILE A 42 10.75 16.54 -6.32
N THR A 43 11.03 16.01 -5.13
CA THR A 43 10.06 15.28 -4.30
C THR A 43 8.87 16.16 -3.91
N TYR A 44 9.14 17.39 -3.48
CA TYR A 44 8.13 18.36 -3.07
C TYR A 44 7.19 18.72 -4.21
N ILE A 45 7.73 19.09 -5.38
CA ILE A 45 6.92 19.45 -6.55
C ILE A 45 6.11 18.24 -7.01
N CYS A 46 6.74 17.07 -7.16
CA CYS A 46 6.07 15.86 -7.66
C CYS A 46 4.94 15.39 -6.73
N ASN A 47 5.18 15.33 -5.42
CA ASN A 47 4.14 14.93 -4.47
C ASN A 47 3.03 15.98 -4.32
N SER A 48 3.34 17.27 -4.49
CA SER A 48 2.31 18.32 -4.45
C SER A 48 1.36 18.25 -5.65
N LEU A 49 1.81 17.75 -6.81
CA LEU A 49 0.98 17.64 -8.01
C LEU A 49 -0.22 16.70 -7.86
N PHE A 50 -0.20 15.80 -6.88
CA PHE A 50 -1.38 15.01 -6.51
C PHE A 50 -2.60 15.87 -6.18
N VAL A 51 -2.42 17.13 -5.75
CA VAL A 51 -3.51 18.07 -5.45
C VAL A 51 -4.48 18.24 -6.63
N ILE A 52 -4.03 18.00 -7.86
CA ILE A 52 -4.86 18.04 -9.09
C ILE A 52 -6.04 17.05 -9.00
N TYR A 53 -5.93 15.99 -8.21
CA TYR A 53 -7.04 15.05 -8.01
C TYR A 53 -8.23 15.65 -7.25
N ILE A 54 -8.03 16.65 -6.39
CA ILE A 54 -9.13 17.28 -5.63
C ILE A 54 -10.16 17.91 -6.58
N PRO A 55 -9.78 18.88 -7.46
CA PRO A 55 -10.74 19.46 -8.39
C PRO A 55 -11.27 18.43 -9.39
N LEU A 56 -10.45 17.49 -9.86
CA LEU A 56 -10.90 16.44 -10.79
C LEU A 56 -12.02 15.59 -10.19
N VAL A 57 -11.86 15.13 -8.94
CA VAL A 57 -12.90 14.34 -8.30
C VAL A 57 -14.11 15.20 -7.93
N GLU A 58 -13.91 16.44 -7.49
CA GLU A 58 -15.04 17.31 -7.17
C GLU A 58 -15.90 17.63 -8.40
N ILE A 59 -15.27 17.87 -9.55
CA ILE A 59 -15.97 18.02 -10.84
C ILE A 59 -16.69 16.72 -11.19
N GLY A 60 -16.03 15.55 -11.03
CA GLY A 60 -16.65 14.25 -11.25
C GLY A 60 -17.91 14.02 -10.39
N ARG A 61 -17.83 14.37 -9.10
CA ARG A 61 -18.96 14.29 -8.16
C ARG A 61 -20.07 15.27 -8.53
N TYR A 62 -19.72 16.52 -8.85
CA TYR A 62 -20.69 17.52 -9.28
C TYR A 62 -21.44 17.11 -10.55
N LEU A 63 -20.73 16.53 -11.52
CA LEU A 63 -21.35 16.04 -12.76
C LEU A 63 -22.26 14.84 -12.50
N GLU A 64 -21.84 13.91 -11.65
CA GLU A 64 -22.64 12.74 -11.25
C GLU A 64 -23.89 13.15 -10.45
N ASP A 65 -23.78 14.17 -9.60
CA ASP A 65 -24.89 14.73 -8.81
C ASP A 65 -25.87 15.50 -9.69
N LYS A 66 -25.38 16.23 -10.70
CA LYS A 66 -26.19 17.12 -11.55
C LYS A 66 -26.86 16.41 -12.72
N TYR A 67 -26.17 15.46 -13.35
CA TYR A 67 -26.66 14.80 -14.56
C TYR A 67 -27.09 13.34 -14.33
N GLY A 68 -27.01 12.85 -13.08
CA GLY A 68 -27.07 11.42 -12.80
C GLY A 68 -25.82 10.71 -13.34
N SER A 69 -25.67 9.41 -13.05
CA SER A 69 -24.51 8.60 -13.45
C SER A 69 -24.28 8.65 -14.97
N LEU A 70 -23.44 9.58 -15.42
CA LEU A 70 -23.11 9.77 -16.83
C LEU A 70 -22.03 8.78 -17.32
N LEU A 71 -21.58 7.89 -16.44
CA LEU A 71 -20.76 6.72 -16.75
C LEU A 71 -21.59 5.45 -16.50
N PHE A 72 -22.73 5.40 -17.18
CA PHE A 72 -23.49 4.19 -17.42
C PHE A 72 -22.60 3.22 -18.21
N TRP A 73 -22.00 2.27 -17.49
CA TRP A 73 -21.57 1.02 -18.07
C TRP A 73 -22.67 0.50 -19.00
N ARG A 74 -22.30 0.40 -20.27
CA ARG A 74 -23.15 -0.07 -21.36
C ARG A 74 -23.65 -1.51 -21.06
N ASN A 75 -24.93 -1.58 -20.72
CA ASN A 75 -25.92 -2.67 -20.82
C ASN A 75 -25.86 -3.95 -19.94
N ARG A 76 -26.93 -4.07 -19.13
CA ARG A 76 -27.84 -5.22 -18.83
C ARG A 76 -27.24 -6.48 -18.17
N ASP A 77 -27.81 -6.99 -17.09
CA ASP A 77 -29.22 -7.41 -17.02
C ASP A 77 -30.15 -6.71 -16.01
N ASP A 78 -31.39 -6.54 -16.49
CA ASP A 78 -32.62 -6.21 -15.78
C ASP A 78 -33.02 -7.29 -14.77
N SER A 79 -33.27 -6.89 -13.51
CA SER A 79 -34.60 -7.02 -12.92
C SER A 79 -34.62 -6.45 -11.50
N SER A 80 -35.15 -5.23 -11.36
CA SER A 80 -36.04 -4.74 -10.29
C SER A 80 -35.81 -3.24 -10.06
N SER A 81 -36.70 -2.44 -10.65
CA SER A 81 -36.76 -1.00 -10.37
C SER A 81 -37.30 -0.73 -8.95
N PRO A 82 -37.04 0.46 -8.39
CA PRO A 82 -37.13 0.75 -6.97
C PRO A 82 -38.58 1.04 -6.53
N ARG A 83 -39.00 0.45 -5.40
CA ARG A 83 -40.21 0.90 -4.70
C ARG A 83 -39.85 2.01 -3.73
N THR A 84 -40.36 3.18 -4.05
CA THR A 84 -40.59 4.34 -3.18
C THR A 84 -41.14 3.90 -1.81
N GLN A 85 -40.34 4.04 -0.75
CA GLN A 85 -40.80 4.03 0.64
C GLN A 85 -40.11 5.17 1.40
N GLU A 86 -40.47 6.39 1.02
CA GLU A 86 -40.18 7.61 1.80
C GLU A 86 -41.50 8.37 2.14
N SER A 87 -42.63 7.67 2.22
CA SER A 87 -43.93 8.30 2.53
C SER A 87 -44.87 7.54 3.48
N GLU A 88 -44.41 6.48 4.15
CA GLU A 88 -45.26 5.74 5.11
C GLU A 88 -44.84 5.84 6.58
N ALA A 89 -43.77 6.58 6.92
CA ALA A 89 -43.36 6.77 8.32
C ALA A 89 -43.97 8.00 9.02
N ILE A 90 -44.64 8.89 8.28
CA ILE A 90 -45.20 10.15 8.84
C ILE A 90 -46.70 10.05 9.16
N THR A 91 -47.39 8.98 8.73
CA THR A 91 -48.86 8.85 8.87
C THR A 91 -49.30 7.84 9.94
N LEU A 92 -48.38 7.26 10.72
CA LEU A 92 -48.70 6.19 11.69
C LEU A 92 -48.33 6.48 13.17
N LEU A 93 -48.05 7.73 13.55
CA LEU A 93 -47.82 8.10 14.96
C LEU A 93 -48.63 9.32 15.45
N VAL A 94 -49.76 9.64 14.80
CA VAL A 94 -50.67 10.75 15.22
C VAL A 94 -51.99 10.25 15.81
N GLU A 95 -52.11 8.98 16.22
CA GLU A 95 -53.36 8.53 16.87
C GLU A 95 -53.17 7.38 17.87
N LYS A 96 -52.70 7.71 19.08
CA LYS A 96 -53.39 7.36 20.33
C LYS A 96 -52.69 7.97 21.54
N ASP A 97 -53.37 8.94 22.12
CA ASP A 97 -53.12 9.47 23.45
C ASP A 97 -53.89 8.64 24.50
N GLU A 98 -53.42 8.79 25.75
CA GLU A 98 -54.07 8.54 27.04
C GLU A 98 -54.10 7.12 27.66
N GLY A 99 -53.34 6.99 28.77
CA GLY A 99 -53.93 6.54 30.03
C GLY A 99 -53.05 5.78 31.04
N VAL A 100 -52.61 6.49 32.09
CA VAL A 100 -52.39 6.02 33.50
C VAL A 100 -51.01 5.38 33.82
N GLN A 101 -50.05 6.14 34.40
CA GLN A 101 -49.66 6.27 35.85
C GLN A 101 -49.07 4.96 36.46
N THR A 102 -47.92 4.90 37.17
CA THR A 102 -47.30 5.79 38.18
C THR A 102 -45.86 5.33 38.55
N THR A 103 -45.04 6.26 39.07
CA THR A 103 -43.91 6.13 40.05
C THR A 103 -42.66 5.32 39.65
N GLY A 104 -41.41 5.71 39.91
CA GLY A 104 -40.80 6.81 40.67
C GLY A 104 -39.26 6.72 40.52
N LEU A 105 -38.56 7.81 40.83
CA LEU A 105 -37.09 7.92 40.87
C LEU A 105 -36.46 6.92 41.86
N ASP A 106 -35.24 6.44 41.58
CA ASP A 106 -34.10 6.74 42.47
C ASP A 106 -32.72 6.35 41.92
N ILE A 107 -31.76 7.18 42.33
CA ILE A 107 -30.30 7.04 42.22
C ILE A 107 -29.82 6.24 43.43
N GLY A 108 -28.88 5.30 43.28
CA GLY A 108 -28.29 4.64 44.45
C GLY A 108 -27.22 3.59 44.17
N THR A 109 -25.99 3.97 44.50
CA THR A 109 -24.74 3.21 44.72
C THR A 109 -24.82 2.08 45.76
N VAL A 110 -23.71 1.31 45.86
CA VAL A 110 -23.21 0.45 46.99
C VAL A 110 -23.49 -1.06 46.78
N THR A 111 -22.47 -1.86 46.38
CA THR A 111 -21.64 -2.82 47.19
C THR A 111 -22.47 -3.75 48.08
N GLU A 112 -22.17 -5.01 48.38
CA GLU A 112 -21.07 -5.96 48.20
C GLU A 112 -21.60 -7.34 48.68
N GLU A 113 -20.76 -8.40 48.59
CA GLU A 113 -20.80 -9.63 49.40
C GLU A 113 -21.89 -10.69 49.13
N ALA A 114 -21.66 -12.02 49.21
CA ALA A 114 -20.49 -12.87 49.48
C ALA A 114 -20.89 -14.36 49.27
N VAL A 115 -19.93 -15.28 49.52
CA VAL A 115 -20.03 -16.73 49.86
C VAL A 115 -19.74 -17.67 48.68
N ASP A 116 -18.48 -18.12 48.50
CA ASP A 116 -17.71 -19.22 49.18
C ASP A 116 -17.76 -20.47 48.26
N ASP A 117 -16.75 -21.33 48.08
CA ASP A 117 -15.40 -21.49 48.62
C ASP A 117 -14.64 -22.54 47.75
N ASP A 118 -13.34 -22.71 48.05
CA ASP A 118 -12.38 -23.79 47.75
C ASP A 118 -11.56 -23.67 46.42
N GLU A 119 -10.32 -23.12 46.43
CA GLU A 119 -9.00 -23.70 46.87
C GLU A 119 -8.51 -24.85 45.96
N ASP A 120 -7.31 -24.97 45.39
CA ASP A 120 -5.98 -24.31 45.35
C ASP A 120 -5.31 -24.82 44.03
N ASP A 121 -4.30 -24.23 43.36
CA ASP A 121 -2.95 -23.93 43.83
C ASP A 121 -2.16 -23.14 42.74
N ASP A 122 -1.15 -22.41 43.22
CA ASP A 122 -0.30 -21.41 42.58
C ASP A 122 0.52 -21.83 41.32
N ASP A 123 0.70 -20.88 40.39
CA ASP A 123 2.07 -20.51 40.00
C ASP A 123 2.13 -19.09 39.37
N LEU A 124 2.95 -18.24 39.99
CA LEU A 124 3.24 -16.86 39.60
C LEU A 124 4.02 -16.79 38.27
N ALA A 125 3.41 -16.21 37.25
CA ALA A 125 4.15 -15.61 36.12
C ALA A 125 3.69 -14.17 35.92
N LEU A 126 4.55 -13.24 36.36
CA LEU A 126 4.46 -11.80 36.13
C LEU A 126 4.62 -11.49 34.63
N GLY A 127 3.56 -11.72 33.86
CA GLY A 127 3.43 -11.33 32.46
C GLY A 127 2.56 -10.09 32.39
N THR A 128 3.20 -8.92 32.40
CA THR A 128 2.54 -7.65 32.08
C THR A 128 1.99 -7.74 30.66
N ASN A 129 0.74 -8.18 30.54
CA ASN A 129 -0.05 -7.99 29.34
C ASN A 129 -0.31 -6.50 29.21
N VAL A 130 0.63 -5.81 28.57
CA VAL A 130 0.37 -4.51 27.95
C VAL A 130 -0.66 -4.81 26.87
N VAL A 131 -1.93 -4.78 27.25
CA VAL A 131 -3.04 -4.58 26.34
C VAL A 131 -2.74 -3.24 25.70
N LEU A 132 -2.11 -3.28 24.52
CA LEU A 132 -2.06 -2.13 23.63
C LEU A 132 -3.52 -1.78 23.41
N GLU A 133 -3.93 -0.68 24.04
CA GLU A 133 -5.26 -0.12 23.95
C GLU A 133 -5.58 0.03 22.47
N GLN A 134 -6.40 -0.90 22.00
CA GLN A 134 -6.94 -0.94 20.66
C GLN A 134 -7.79 0.32 20.49
N HIS A 135 -7.18 1.41 20.04
CA HIS A 135 -7.91 2.49 19.40
C HIS A 135 -8.37 1.97 18.03
N ALA A 136 -9.30 1.01 18.06
CA ALA A 136 -10.26 0.87 16.99
C ALA A 136 -10.94 2.23 16.91
N ILE A 137 -10.65 2.99 15.85
CA ILE A 137 -11.38 4.21 15.55
C ILE A 137 -12.85 3.77 15.47
N GLY A 138 -13.60 4.08 16.51
CA GLY A 138 -15.02 3.72 16.60
C GLY A 138 -15.70 4.22 15.35
N TYR A 139 -16.40 3.32 14.65
CA TYR A 139 -17.23 3.64 13.50
C TYR A 139 -18.35 4.58 13.97
N ALA A 140 -18.09 5.88 13.97
CA ALA A 140 -19.10 6.88 14.22
C ALA A 140 -20.07 6.89 13.04
N THR A 141 -21.36 6.85 13.35
CA THR A 141 -22.52 6.82 12.44
C THR A 141 -22.65 8.05 11.50
N GLY A 142 -21.63 8.91 11.41
CA GLY A 142 -21.58 10.11 10.57
C GLY A 142 -20.43 10.17 9.55
N GLU A 143 -19.74 9.06 9.27
CA GLU A 143 -18.54 9.06 8.43
C GLU A 143 -18.75 8.75 6.94
N LEU A 144 -19.98 8.41 6.55
CA LEU A 144 -20.40 8.18 5.16
C LEU A 144 -21.34 9.29 4.69
N ASP A 145 -21.23 9.67 3.43
CA ASP A 145 -22.15 10.62 2.79
C ASP A 145 -23.50 9.95 2.46
N SER A 146 -24.47 10.75 2.02
CA SER A 146 -25.81 10.29 1.63
C SER A 146 -25.83 9.27 0.49
N LYS A 147 -24.70 9.04 -0.19
CA LYS A 147 -24.50 8.08 -1.27
C LYS A 147 -23.60 6.91 -0.85
N GLY A 148 -23.32 6.75 0.44
CA GLY A 148 -22.51 5.67 0.99
C GLY A 148 -21.01 5.77 0.69
N ARG A 149 -20.50 6.96 0.37
CA ARG A 149 -19.05 7.20 0.14
C ARG A 149 -18.41 7.76 1.39
N TRP A 150 -17.11 7.58 1.51
CA TRP A 150 -16.37 8.16 2.63
C TRP A 150 -16.45 9.69 2.64
N THR A 151 -16.67 10.26 3.82
CA THR A 151 -16.60 11.70 4.03
C THR A 151 -15.19 12.22 3.76
N ARG A 152 -15.11 13.47 3.25
CA ARG A 152 -13.85 14.15 2.95
C ARG A 152 -12.94 14.24 4.18
N ILE A 153 -13.53 14.45 5.35
CA ILE A 153 -12.81 14.58 6.62
C ILE A 153 -12.15 13.26 7.01
N ARG A 154 -12.87 12.13 6.89
CA ARG A 154 -12.31 10.80 7.17
C ARG A 154 -11.13 10.51 6.26
N LEU A 155 -11.30 10.73 4.95
CA LEU A 155 -10.25 10.47 3.96
C LEU A 155 -9.04 11.40 4.14
N ALA A 156 -9.28 12.66 4.49
CA ALA A 156 -8.24 13.62 4.82
C ALA A 156 -7.45 13.20 6.08
N LYS A 157 -8.10 12.73 7.14
CA LYS A 157 -7.39 12.21 8.34
C LYS A 157 -6.47 11.04 8.01
N VAL A 158 -6.94 10.08 7.23
CA VAL A 158 -6.13 8.93 6.78
C VAL A 158 -4.95 9.39 5.91
N SER A 159 -5.21 10.30 4.97
CA SER A 159 -4.16 10.86 4.10
C SER A 159 -3.11 11.63 4.90
N LEU A 160 -3.52 12.39 5.92
CA LEU A 160 -2.63 13.13 6.80
C LEU A 160 -1.71 12.20 7.61
N LEU A 161 -2.24 11.08 8.11
CA LEU A 161 -1.47 10.08 8.85
C LEU A 161 -0.38 9.44 7.97
N ILE A 162 -0.69 9.17 6.70
CA ILE A 162 0.21 8.50 5.75
C ILE A 162 1.22 9.48 5.12
N CYS A 163 0.86 10.76 5.00
CA CYS A 163 1.66 11.82 4.38
C CYS A 163 3.15 11.84 4.75
N PRO A 164 3.54 11.85 6.05
CA PRO A 164 4.96 11.94 6.41
C PRO A 164 5.76 10.70 5.95
N PHE A 165 5.20 9.50 6.09
CA PHE A 165 5.87 8.26 5.68
C PHE A 165 6.02 8.18 4.17
N TRP A 166 4.98 8.58 3.42
CA TRP A 166 5.03 8.66 1.97
C TRP A 166 6.11 9.63 1.51
N PHE A 167 6.12 10.85 2.06
CA PHE A 167 7.10 11.85 1.67
C PHE A 167 8.54 11.42 1.98
N LEU A 168 8.77 10.87 3.17
CA LEU A 168 10.10 10.40 3.57
C LEU A 168 10.58 9.22 2.73
N ALA A 169 9.69 8.31 2.33
CA ALA A 169 10.01 7.24 1.39
C ALA A 169 10.48 7.82 0.05
N GLN A 170 9.66 8.68 -0.56
CA GLN A 170 9.97 9.27 -1.87
C GLN A 170 11.20 10.19 -1.82
N LEU A 171 11.41 10.92 -0.72
CA LEU A 171 12.59 11.75 -0.52
C LEU A 171 13.86 10.89 -0.44
N SER A 172 13.81 9.82 0.36
CA SER A 172 14.96 8.91 0.51
C SER A 172 15.28 8.20 -0.82
N PHE A 173 14.26 7.84 -1.60
CA PHE A 173 14.42 7.27 -2.95
C PHE A 173 15.03 8.26 -3.96
N ASN A 174 14.58 9.51 -3.96
CA ASN A 174 15.18 10.50 -4.86
C ASN A 174 16.60 10.90 -4.42
N LEU A 175 16.87 10.90 -3.11
CA LEU A 175 18.21 11.12 -2.58
C LEU A 175 19.14 9.95 -2.89
N SER A 176 18.68 8.69 -2.86
CA SER A 176 19.53 7.55 -3.21
C SER A 176 19.99 7.60 -4.66
N LEU A 177 19.09 7.96 -5.59
CA LEU A 177 19.41 8.12 -7.02
C LEU A 177 20.51 9.15 -7.31
N LYS A 178 20.76 10.09 -6.39
CA LYS A 178 21.90 11.03 -6.48
C LYS A 178 23.25 10.35 -6.27
N TYR A 179 23.27 9.24 -5.52
CA TYR A 179 24.50 8.64 -5.03
C TYR A 179 24.73 7.21 -5.52
N THR A 180 23.71 6.55 -6.07
CA THR A 180 23.79 5.20 -6.66
C THR A 180 23.07 5.13 -8.02
N THR A 181 23.24 4.02 -8.73
CA THR A 181 22.63 3.78 -10.05
C THR A 181 21.13 3.48 -9.96
N VAL A 182 20.39 3.60 -11.07
CA VAL A 182 18.96 3.23 -11.09
C VAL A 182 18.81 1.73 -10.82
N THR A 183 19.69 0.90 -11.37
CA THR A 183 19.68 -0.55 -11.16
C THR A 183 19.87 -0.91 -9.69
N SER A 184 20.94 -0.46 -9.05
CA SER A 184 21.21 -0.75 -7.63
C SER A 184 20.07 -0.24 -6.74
N ASN A 185 19.60 0.99 -6.96
CA ASN A 185 18.46 1.56 -6.25
C ASN A 185 17.18 0.72 -6.41
N THR A 186 16.91 0.22 -7.61
CA THR A 186 15.72 -0.60 -7.92
C THR A 186 15.80 -1.97 -7.24
N ILE A 187 16.98 -2.60 -7.23
CA ILE A 187 17.20 -3.88 -6.53
C ILE A 187 16.99 -3.70 -5.02
N LEU A 188 17.60 -2.67 -4.41
CA LEU A 188 17.47 -2.40 -2.99
C LEU A 188 16.06 -1.97 -2.59
N SER A 189 15.35 -1.23 -3.46
CA SER A 189 13.95 -0.85 -3.23
C SER A 189 12.99 -2.04 -3.30
N SER A 190 13.34 -3.06 -4.11
CA SER A 190 12.60 -4.33 -4.18
C SER A 190 12.67 -5.13 -2.87
N ALA A 191 13.61 -4.82 -1.97
CA ALA A 191 13.69 -5.40 -0.64
C ALA A 191 12.59 -4.89 0.33
N SER A 192 11.74 -3.95 -0.09
CA SER A 192 10.59 -3.48 0.70
C SER A 192 9.64 -4.61 1.15
N SER A 193 9.53 -5.70 0.38
CA SER A 193 8.74 -6.87 0.80
C SER A 193 9.31 -7.59 2.02
N LEU A 194 10.64 -7.58 2.18
CA LEU A 194 11.32 -8.11 3.34
C LEU A 194 10.88 -7.34 4.59
N PHE A 195 10.99 -6.01 4.56
CA PHE A 195 10.54 -5.15 5.64
C PHE A 195 9.04 -5.28 5.91
N THR A 196 8.24 -5.39 4.85
CA THR A 196 6.78 -5.57 4.97
C THR A 196 6.45 -6.85 5.73
N PHE A 197 7.12 -7.96 5.39
CA PHE A 197 6.94 -9.22 6.09
C PHE A 197 7.41 -9.16 7.55
N LEU A 198 8.53 -8.50 7.84
CA LEU A 198 9.00 -8.32 9.22
C LEU A 198 8.02 -7.52 10.07
N VAL A 199 7.46 -6.45 9.52
CA VAL A 199 6.43 -5.63 10.18
C VAL A 199 5.15 -6.44 10.38
N SER A 200 4.69 -7.19 9.38
CA SER A 200 3.53 -8.09 9.52
C SER A 200 3.76 -9.18 10.57
N LEU A 201 4.95 -9.77 10.64
CA LEU A 201 5.28 -10.76 11.66
C LEU A 201 5.26 -10.15 13.06
N ALA A 202 5.80 -8.95 13.22
CA ALA A 202 5.90 -8.28 14.52
C ALA A 202 4.56 -7.74 15.04
N PHE A 203 3.69 -7.21 14.16
CA PHE A 203 2.48 -6.48 14.58
C PHE A 203 1.16 -7.16 14.22
N LEU A 204 1.13 -8.02 13.20
CA LEU A 204 -0.10 -8.66 12.70
C LEU A 204 -0.20 -10.14 13.12
N GLY A 205 0.81 -10.70 13.79
CA GLY A 205 0.79 -12.10 14.26
C GLY A 205 0.73 -13.12 13.12
N GLU A 206 1.31 -12.80 11.95
CA GLU A 206 1.36 -13.75 10.83
C GLU A 206 2.07 -15.06 11.21
N LYS A 207 1.55 -16.19 10.71
CA LYS A 207 2.15 -17.51 10.94
C LYS A 207 3.55 -17.59 10.32
N PHE A 208 4.55 -17.83 11.17
CA PHE A 208 5.93 -18.05 10.75
C PHE A 208 6.03 -19.31 9.88
N THR A 209 6.65 -19.20 8.70
CA THR A 209 6.92 -20.33 7.80
C THR A 209 8.40 -20.35 7.41
N TRP A 210 9.03 -21.51 7.42
CA TRP A 210 10.46 -21.66 7.08
C TRP A 210 10.81 -21.14 5.67
N ILE A 211 9.88 -21.22 4.72
CA ILE A 211 10.05 -20.67 3.37
C ILE A 211 10.15 -19.14 3.43
N LYS A 212 9.29 -18.48 4.21
CA LYS A 212 9.34 -17.02 4.38
C LYS A 212 10.65 -16.59 5.05
N LEU A 213 11.14 -17.33 6.05
CA LEU A 213 12.45 -17.08 6.67
C LEU A 213 13.60 -17.20 5.65
N LEU A 214 13.67 -18.31 4.91
CA LEU A 214 14.72 -18.52 3.92
C LEU A 214 14.68 -17.45 2.84
N SER A 215 13.48 -17.04 2.43
CA SER A 215 13.26 -15.98 1.46
C SER A 215 13.74 -14.61 1.95
N VAL A 216 13.49 -14.29 3.22
CA VAL A 216 14.01 -13.08 3.89
C VAL A 216 15.54 -13.10 3.93
N LEU A 217 16.15 -14.21 4.32
CA LEU A 217 17.62 -14.34 4.35
C LEU A 217 18.22 -14.19 2.96
N LEU A 218 17.56 -14.73 1.94
CA LEU A 218 18.01 -14.61 0.55
C LEU A 218 17.89 -13.18 0.03
N CYS A 219 16.80 -12.47 0.33
CA CYS A 219 16.67 -11.04 0.03
C CYS A 219 17.77 -10.23 0.73
N MET A 220 18.01 -10.48 2.03
CA MET A 220 19.05 -9.78 2.79
C MET A 220 20.46 -10.05 2.25
N GLY A 221 20.75 -11.30 1.91
CA GLY A 221 22.00 -11.68 1.24
C GLY A 221 22.17 -10.98 -0.10
N GLY A 222 21.11 -10.94 -0.91
CA GLY A 222 21.10 -10.24 -2.19
C GLY A 222 21.38 -8.74 -2.03
N THR A 223 20.75 -8.05 -1.07
CA THR A 223 20.99 -6.63 -0.80
C THR A 223 22.43 -6.35 -0.35
N ILE A 224 23.02 -7.25 0.44
CA ILE A 224 24.42 -7.13 0.87
C ILE A 224 25.36 -7.30 -0.32
N ILE A 225 25.08 -8.26 -1.21
CA ILE A 225 25.90 -8.49 -2.40
C ILE A 225 25.91 -7.26 -3.32
N VAL A 226 24.74 -6.67 -3.59
CA VAL A 226 24.66 -5.42 -4.39
C VAL A 226 25.47 -4.31 -3.74
N SER A 227 25.27 -4.06 -2.44
CA SER A 227 25.97 -2.97 -1.75
C SER A 227 27.50 -3.16 -1.67
N LEU A 228 27.97 -4.40 -1.54
CA LEU A 228 29.40 -4.73 -1.63
C LEU A 228 29.95 -4.57 -3.06
N GLY A 229 29.13 -4.89 -4.08
CA GLY A 229 29.43 -4.66 -5.49
C GLY A 229 29.62 -3.18 -5.81
N ASP A 230 28.68 -2.35 -5.36
CA ASP A 230 28.72 -0.89 -5.50
C ASP A 230 29.92 -0.27 -4.77
N SER A 231 30.31 -0.83 -3.61
CA SER A 231 31.48 -0.39 -2.85
C SER A 231 32.81 -0.75 -3.53
N SER A 232 32.87 -1.89 -4.22
CA SER A 232 34.08 -2.42 -4.84
C SER A 232 34.37 -1.81 -6.22
N THR A 233 33.33 -1.28 -6.87
CA THR A 233 33.36 -0.79 -8.26
C THR A 233 33.41 0.73 -8.35
N GLY A 234 33.95 1.44 -7.34
CA GLY A 234 34.00 2.91 -7.14
C GLY A 234 34.61 3.75 -8.29
N THR A 235 34.15 3.54 -9.52
CA THR A 235 34.66 3.98 -10.81
C THR A 235 33.51 4.36 -11.77
N SER A 236 32.24 4.17 -11.39
CA SER A 236 31.10 4.70 -12.14
C SER A 236 31.00 6.22 -11.93
N ALA A 237 31.09 6.99 -13.00
CA ALA A 237 31.12 8.46 -12.99
C ALA A 237 29.90 9.14 -12.30
N THR A 238 28.86 8.37 -12.02
CA THR A 238 27.57 8.80 -11.43
C THR A 238 27.52 8.65 -9.90
N ALA A 239 28.35 7.79 -9.28
CA ALA A 239 28.17 7.39 -7.89
C ALA A 239 29.28 7.95 -6.98
N SER A 240 29.11 9.19 -6.52
CA SER A 240 30.10 9.85 -5.62
C SER A 240 30.22 9.16 -4.25
N ASN A 241 29.11 8.59 -3.74
CA ASN A 241 29.05 7.85 -2.47
C ASN A 241 28.02 6.69 -2.55
N PRO A 242 28.34 5.58 -3.23
CA PRO A 242 27.39 4.49 -3.49
C PRO A 242 26.74 3.93 -2.22
N THR A 243 27.52 3.74 -1.16
CA THR A 243 27.05 3.21 0.13
C THR A 243 25.98 4.08 0.79
N LEU A 244 26.09 5.41 0.68
CA LEU A 244 25.09 6.33 1.19
C LEU A 244 23.80 6.24 0.35
N GLY A 245 23.94 6.07 -0.97
CA GLY A 245 22.81 5.78 -1.86
C GLY A 245 22.07 4.51 -1.46
N ASP A 246 22.80 3.44 -1.18
CA ASP A 246 22.22 2.15 -0.79
C ASP A 246 21.46 2.22 0.53
N ILE A 247 22.04 2.87 1.55
CA ILE A 247 21.39 3.08 2.85
C ILE A 247 20.09 3.87 2.67
N LEU A 248 20.10 4.91 1.84
CA LEU A 248 18.90 5.70 1.55
C LEU A 248 17.85 4.92 0.75
N ALA A 249 18.26 4.05 -0.17
CA ALA A 249 17.35 3.16 -0.91
C ALA A 249 16.68 2.15 0.03
N LEU A 250 17.45 1.58 0.96
CA LEU A 250 16.92 0.69 2.01
C LEU A 250 16.03 1.43 3.01
N LEU A 251 16.36 2.68 3.34
CA LEU A 251 15.51 3.51 4.20
C LEU A 251 14.17 3.82 3.52
N SER A 252 14.20 4.13 2.21
CA SER A 252 12.99 4.28 1.41
C SER A 252 12.14 3.01 1.44
N SER A 253 12.75 1.85 1.21
CA SER A 253 12.04 0.57 1.17
C SER A 253 11.45 0.17 2.53
N ALA A 254 12.08 0.59 3.64
CA ALA A 254 11.52 0.46 4.99
C ALA A 254 10.31 1.38 5.20
N PHE A 255 10.36 2.66 4.79
CA PHE A 255 9.18 3.53 4.87
C PHE A 255 8.04 3.04 3.97
N TYR A 256 8.37 2.52 2.79
CA TYR A 256 7.42 1.86 1.87
C TYR A 256 6.70 0.69 2.55
N ALA A 257 7.46 -0.16 3.23
CA ALA A 257 6.93 -1.29 3.99
C ALA A 257 6.03 -0.89 5.17
N VAL A 258 6.11 0.34 5.66
CA VAL A 258 5.23 0.87 6.71
C VAL A 258 3.97 1.46 6.11
N TYR A 259 4.09 2.34 5.11
CA TYR A 259 2.94 3.08 4.62
C TYR A 259 1.96 2.21 3.82
N ILE A 260 2.44 1.16 3.15
CA ILE A 260 1.57 0.27 2.35
C ILE A 260 0.59 -0.52 3.23
N PRO A 261 1.02 -1.23 4.29
CA PRO A 261 0.09 -1.82 5.26
C PRO A 261 -0.80 -0.78 5.94
N LEU A 262 -0.27 0.42 6.20
CA LEU A 262 -1.07 1.50 6.78
C LEU A 262 -2.20 1.96 5.85
N ILE A 263 -1.95 2.05 4.54
CA ILE A 263 -2.99 2.29 3.52
C ILE A 263 -4.06 1.19 3.61
N ARG A 264 -3.68 -0.09 3.54
CA ARG A 264 -4.63 -1.22 3.60
C ARG A 264 -5.47 -1.25 4.88
N LYS A 265 -4.82 -0.99 6.01
CA LYS A 265 -5.50 -1.01 7.31
C LYS A 265 -6.53 0.12 7.42
N ASN A 266 -6.26 1.27 6.81
CA ASN A 266 -7.09 2.45 6.92
C ASN A 266 -8.03 2.68 5.74
N LEU A 267 -7.88 1.95 4.63
CA LEU A 267 -8.74 2.02 3.44
C LEU A 267 -9.28 0.60 3.17
N PRO A 268 -10.59 0.35 3.34
CA PRO A 268 -11.19 -0.96 3.07
C PRO A 268 -11.04 -1.37 1.61
N ASP A 269 -10.97 -2.68 1.38
CA ASP A 269 -10.95 -3.25 0.04
C ASP A 269 -12.29 -3.01 -0.68
N GLU A 270 -12.28 -2.77 -2.00
CA GLU A 270 -13.50 -2.49 -2.80
C GLU A 270 -14.54 -3.62 -2.70
N ASP A 271 -14.13 -4.85 -2.38
CA ASP A 271 -15.05 -5.99 -2.19
C ASP A 271 -15.88 -5.88 -0.89
N ASP A 272 -15.46 -5.05 0.07
CA ASP A 272 -16.18 -4.72 1.31
C ASP A 272 -17.05 -3.45 1.20
N ASP A 273 -17.20 -2.89 -0.02
CA ASP A 273 -17.99 -1.68 -0.34
C ASP A 273 -19.41 -1.73 0.26
N ALA A 274 -20.01 -2.92 0.34
CA ALA A 274 -21.37 -3.11 0.87
C ALA A 274 -21.47 -2.88 2.39
N LYS A 275 -20.36 -3.00 3.14
CA LYS A 275 -20.33 -2.85 4.61
C LYS A 275 -19.60 -1.59 5.08
N THR A 276 -18.61 -1.11 4.32
CA THR A 276 -17.71 -0.02 4.75
C THR A 276 -17.79 1.26 3.90
N GLY A 277 -18.51 1.23 2.79
CA GLY A 277 -18.76 2.39 1.92
C GLY A 277 -17.63 2.66 0.92
N LYS A 278 -17.98 3.30 -0.20
CA LYS A 278 -17.08 3.48 -1.35
C LYS A 278 -15.94 4.46 -1.04
N VAL A 279 -14.71 4.00 -1.24
CA VAL A 279 -13.49 4.78 -1.07
C VAL A 279 -13.00 5.30 -2.42
N SER A 280 -12.73 6.61 -2.52
CA SER A 280 -12.12 7.17 -3.73
C SER A 280 -10.60 7.27 -3.56
N MET A 281 -9.86 6.37 -4.21
CA MET A 281 -8.39 6.40 -4.20
C MET A 281 -7.82 7.72 -4.75
N ALA A 282 -8.48 8.30 -5.76
CA ALA A 282 -8.10 9.61 -6.30
C ALA A 282 -8.23 10.73 -5.25
N GLN A 283 -9.30 10.72 -4.43
CA GLN A 283 -9.43 11.73 -3.36
C GLN A 283 -8.40 11.55 -2.25
N PHE A 284 -8.07 10.29 -1.92
CA PHE A 284 -6.99 9.98 -0.97
C PHE A 284 -5.67 10.57 -1.46
N LEU A 285 -5.27 10.27 -2.70
CA LEU A 285 -4.07 10.84 -3.31
C LEU A 285 -4.16 12.38 -3.38
N GLY A 286 -5.33 12.94 -3.71
CA GLY A 286 -5.56 14.38 -3.72
C GLY A 286 -5.27 15.07 -2.39
N PHE A 287 -5.81 14.54 -1.29
CA PHE A 287 -5.53 15.05 0.05
C PHE A 287 -4.09 14.82 0.47
N LEU A 288 -3.50 13.66 0.12
CA LEU A 288 -2.08 13.40 0.30
C LEU A 288 -1.23 14.49 -0.36
N GLY A 289 -1.56 14.89 -1.59
CA GLY A 289 -0.92 15.99 -2.30
C GLY A 289 -1.09 17.35 -1.64
N LEU A 290 -2.30 17.64 -1.16
CA LEU A 290 -2.59 18.87 -0.44
C LEU A 290 -1.77 18.97 0.86
N PHE A 291 -1.69 17.89 1.65
CA PHE A 291 -0.89 17.89 2.87
C PHE A 291 0.60 17.97 2.56
N ASN A 292 1.08 17.30 1.51
CA ASN A 292 2.46 17.46 1.06
C ASN A 292 2.77 18.91 0.70
N LEU A 293 1.88 19.56 -0.05
CA LEU A 293 2.01 20.96 -0.43
C LEU A 293 2.09 21.86 0.81
N LEU A 294 1.20 21.67 1.80
CA LEU A 294 1.07 22.55 2.97
C LEU A 294 2.13 22.30 4.06
N ILE A 295 2.42 21.04 4.38
CA ILE A 295 3.35 20.67 5.47
C ILE A 295 4.80 20.93 5.06
N PHE A 296 5.16 20.62 3.81
CA PHE A 296 6.54 20.77 3.33
C PHE A 296 6.80 22.13 2.67
N ALA A 297 5.79 22.95 2.39
CA ALA A 297 5.97 24.34 1.97
C ALA A 297 6.87 25.17 2.92
N PRO A 298 6.62 25.23 4.25
CA PRO A 298 7.47 26.01 5.14
C PRO A 298 8.91 25.47 5.16
N ILE A 299 9.08 24.15 5.08
CA ILE A 299 10.40 23.52 5.00
C ILE A 299 11.11 23.96 3.72
N ALA A 300 10.44 23.86 2.57
CA ALA A 300 10.97 24.29 1.28
C ALA A 300 11.36 25.78 1.29
N PHE A 301 10.55 26.64 1.90
CA PHE A 301 10.84 28.07 2.05
C PHE A 301 12.06 28.34 2.94
N ILE A 302 12.19 27.61 4.05
CA ILE A 302 13.36 27.71 4.94
C ILE A 302 14.63 27.27 4.18
N LEU A 303 14.57 26.17 3.42
CA LEU A 303 15.70 25.68 2.63
C LEU A 303 16.10 26.67 1.52
N HIS A 304 15.12 27.35 0.91
CA HIS A 304 15.38 28.42 -0.05
C HIS A 304 16.11 29.58 0.61
N TRP A 305 15.60 30.08 1.74
CA TRP A 305 16.17 31.20 2.45
C TRP A 305 17.57 30.89 2.99
N ALA A 306 17.82 29.64 3.39
CA ALA A 306 19.13 29.18 3.81
C ALA A 306 20.15 29.05 2.66
N ASN A 307 19.78 29.36 1.41
CA ASN A 307 20.57 29.13 0.20
C ASN A 307 21.03 27.68 0.02
N LEU A 308 20.37 26.74 0.69
CA LEU A 308 20.61 25.31 0.50
C LEU A 308 19.93 24.82 -0.78
N GLU A 309 18.81 25.47 -1.16
CA GLU A 309 18.03 25.12 -2.37
C GLU A 309 17.54 26.39 -3.11
N PRO A 310 18.39 27.03 -3.93
CA PRO A 310 17.96 28.17 -4.73
C PRO A 310 16.96 27.73 -5.81
N PHE A 311 15.70 28.13 -5.66
CA PHE A 311 14.64 27.90 -6.66
C PHE A 311 14.94 28.58 -8.00
N ASP A 312 15.73 29.65 -7.97
CA ASP A 312 16.17 30.42 -9.14
C ASP A 312 17.21 29.67 -10.00
N ALA A 313 17.81 28.60 -9.49
CA ALA A 313 18.81 27.81 -10.22
C ALA A 313 18.20 26.81 -11.23
N ILE A 314 16.86 26.68 -11.26
CA ILE A 314 16.19 25.67 -12.09
C ILE A 314 15.98 26.20 -13.51
N SER A 315 16.56 25.51 -14.48
CA SER A 315 16.29 25.77 -15.90
C SER A 315 14.83 25.45 -16.25
N GLN A 316 14.25 26.18 -17.20
CA GLN A 316 12.91 25.89 -17.74
C GLN A 316 12.76 24.43 -18.22
N LYS A 317 13.83 23.84 -18.76
CA LYS A 317 13.85 22.44 -19.16
C LYS A 317 13.75 21.50 -17.95
N GLN A 318 14.50 21.77 -16.88
CA GLN A 318 14.48 20.99 -15.65
C GLN A 318 13.11 21.09 -14.96
N PHE A 319 12.54 22.29 -14.88
CA PHE A 319 11.19 22.48 -14.35
C PHE A 319 10.15 21.68 -15.15
N GLY A 320 10.20 21.75 -16.49
CA GLY A 320 9.33 20.96 -17.36
C GLY A 320 9.49 19.44 -17.17
N LEU A 321 10.72 18.95 -16.98
CA LEU A 321 11.00 17.54 -16.68
C LEU A 321 10.45 17.13 -15.31
N ILE A 322 10.60 17.96 -14.29
CA ILE A 322 10.07 17.68 -12.93
C ILE A 322 8.55 17.64 -12.94
N VAL A 323 7.90 18.62 -13.57
CA VAL A 323 6.44 18.64 -13.67
C VAL A 323 5.93 17.49 -14.53
N GLY A 324 6.56 17.22 -15.68
CA GLY A 324 6.23 16.09 -16.54
C GLY A 324 6.39 14.75 -15.83
N LYS A 325 7.50 14.56 -15.11
CA LYS A 325 7.71 13.42 -14.20
C LYS A 325 6.58 13.36 -13.19
N GLY A 326 6.33 14.40 -12.40
CA GLY A 326 5.31 14.36 -11.36
C GLY A 326 3.90 14.07 -11.88
N LEU A 327 3.55 14.51 -13.10
CA LEU A 327 2.26 14.19 -13.71
C LEU A 327 2.18 12.73 -14.20
N LEU A 328 3.23 12.21 -14.84
CA LEU A 328 3.21 10.85 -15.39
C LEU A 328 3.50 9.79 -14.32
N ASP A 329 4.54 10.03 -13.52
CA ASP A 329 5.02 9.15 -12.46
C ASP A 329 4.10 9.21 -11.25
N ASN A 330 4.01 10.35 -10.57
CA ASN A 330 3.22 10.41 -9.33
C ASN A 330 1.72 10.36 -9.65
N VAL A 331 1.20 11.36 -10.38
CA VAL A 331 -0.26 11.48 -10.57
C VAL A 331 -0.81 10.26 -11.31
N LEU A 332 -0.37 9.98 -12.53
CA LEU A 332 -0.92 8.89 -13.33
C LEU A 332 -0.47 7.50 -12.84
N SER A 333 0.83 7.26 -12.68
CA SER A 333 1.35 5.92 -12.36
C SER A 333 0.85 5.43 -11.00
N ASP A 334 0.90 6.25 -9.94
CA ASP A 334 0.52 5.78 -8.61
C ASP A 334 -0.99 5.51 -8.50
N TYR A 335 -1.80 6.22 -9.28
CA TYR A 335 -3.23 5.89 -9.42
C TYR A 335 -3.46 4.57 -10.16
N LEU A 336 -2.73 4.34 -11.27
CA LEU A 336 -2.79 3.08 -12.01
C LEU A 336 -2.29 1.91 -11.16
N TRP A 337 -1.22 2.11 -10.40
CA TRP A 337 -0.66 1.16 -9.45
C TRP A 337 -1.71 0.78 -8.40
N ALA A 338 -2.33 1.77 -7.77
CA ALA A 338 -3.37 1.51 -6.77
C ALA A 338 -4.55 0.74 -7.38
N LYS A 339 -5.00 1.10 -8.59
CA LYS A 339 -6.03 0.34 -9.30
C LYS A 339 -5.59 -1.07 -9.67
N ALA A 340 -4.32 -1.27 -10.03
CA ALA A 340 -3.81 -2.58 -10.38
C ALA A 340 -3.76 -3.50 -9.16
N VAL A 341 -3.37 -2.96 -8.00
CA VAL A 341 -3.40 -3.67 -6.72
C VAL A 341 -4.81 -4.15 -6.38
N LEU A 342 -5.82 -3.32 -6.63
CA LEU A 342 -7.24 -3.66 -6.45
C LEU A 342 -7.78 -4.66 -7.49
N LEU A 343 -7.32 -4.58 -8.75
CA LEU A 343 -7.78 -5.46 -9.83
C LEU A 343 -7.13 -6.85 -9.83
N THR A 344 -5.98 -6.99 -9.19
CA THR A 344 -5.23 -8.25 -9.12
C THR A 344 -5.19 -8.71 -7.67
N THR A 345 -4.02 -8.73 -7.08
CA THR A 345 -3.79 -8.78 -5.65
C THR A 345 -2.52 -8.01 -5.40
N THR A 346 -2.25 -7.74 -4.15
CA THR A 346 -1.02 -7.02 -3.79
C THR A 346 0.22 -7.83 -4.06
N THR A 347 0.16 -9.13 -3.80
CA THR A 347 1.26 -10.05 -4.07
C THR A 347 1.55 -10.13 -5.56
N VAL A 348 0.51 -10.16 -6.41
CA VAL A 348 0.67 -10.14 -7.87
C VAL A 348 1.21 -8.80 -8.34
N ALA A 349 0.71 -7.69 -7.80
CA ALA A 349 1.18 -6.35 -8.17
C ALA A 349 2.64 -6.14 -7.81
N THR A 350 3.05 -6.47 -6.58
CA THR A 350 4.43 -6.32 -6.13
C THR A 350 5.37 -7.30 -6.85
N ALA A 351 4.94 -8.54 -7.12
CA ALA A 351 5.69 -9.48 -7.96
C ALA A 351 5.85 -8.98 -9.39
N GLY A 352 4.80 -8.45 -10.00
CA GLY A 352 4.87 -7.89 -11.35
C GLY A 352 5.80 -6.68 -11.44
N LEU A 353 5.88 -5.86 -10.38
CA LEU A 353 6.83 -4.75 -10.30
C LEU A 353 8.30 -5.19 -10.24
N THR A 354 8.62 -6.45 -9.93
CA THR A 354 10.01 -6.94 -9.98
C THR A 354 10.60 -6.91 -11.38
N ILE A 355 9.78 -6.80 -12.44
CA ILE A 355 10.24 -6.55 -13.81
C ILE A 355 11.04 -5.25 -13.96
N GLN A 356 10.90 -4.33 -13.00
CA GLN A 356 11.69 -3.10 -12.93
C GLN A 356 13.19 -3.38 -12.82
N VAL A 357 13.60 -4.45 -12.12
CA VAL A 357 15.01 -4.78 -11.94
C VAL A 357 15.72 -5.08 -13.28
N PRO A 358 15.26 -6.05 -14.10
CA PRO A 358 15.87 -6.27 -15.40
C PRO A 358 15.68 -5.09 -16.36
N LEU A 359 14.56 -4.36 -16.27
CA LEU A 359 14.34 -3.17 -17.09
C LEU A 359 15.36 -2.08 -16.79
N ALA A 360 15.61 -1.79 -15.50
CA ALA A 360 16.63 -0.84 -15.05
C ALA A 360 18.01 -1.25 -15.55
N ALA A 361 18.39 -2.52 -15.38
CA ALA A 361 19.68 -3.05 -15.82
C ALA A 361 19.91 -2.89 -17.34
N ILE A 362 18.87 -3.14 -18.14
CA ILE A 362 18.93 -2.94 -19.61
C ILE A 362 19.16 -1.46 -19.93
N VAL A 363 18.40 -0.56 -19.32
CA VAL A 363 18.50 0.88 -19.60
C VAL A 363 19.84 1.44 -19.14
N ASP A 364 20.31 1.07 -17.94
CA ASP A 364 21.63 1.46 -17.43
C ASP A 364 22.77 0.97 -18.35
N THR A 365 22.67 -0.26 -18.86
CA THR A 365 23.63 -0.79 -19.85
C THR A 365 23.62 0.01 -21.14
N VAL A 366 22.44 0.39 -21.64
CA VAL A 366 22.29 1.21 -22.86
C VAL A 366 22.85 2.62 -22.69
N ILE A 367 22.74 3.20 -21.48
CA ILE A 367 23.27 4.53 -21.14
C ILE A 367 24.79 4.49 -20.91
N GLY A 368 25.40 3.29 -20.82
CA GLY A 368 26.84 3.10 -20.63
C GLY A 368 27.25 2.89 -19.17
N ASN A 369 26.30 2.77 -18.25
CA ASN A 369 26.50 2.48 -16.83
C ASN A 369 26.17 1.01 -16.55
N ALA A 370 26.79 0.08 -17.29
CA ALA A 370 26.47 -1.34 -17.18
C ALA A 370 26.63 -1.85 -15.74
N PRO A 371 25.61 -2.53 -15.16
CA PRO A 371 25.69 -3.08 -13.82
C PRO A 371 26.85 -4.07 -13.67
N GLY A 372 27.45 -4.10 -12.48
CA GLY A 372 28.51 -5.03 -12.17
C GLY A 372 28.01 -6.47 -12.09
N PHE A 373 28.93 -7.44 -12.17
CA PHE A 373 28.59 -8.86 -12.01
C PHE A 373 27.91 -9.16 -10.66
N MET A 374 28.32 -8.44 -9.59
CA MET A 374 27.72 -8.58 -8.26
C MET A 374 26.26 -8.11 -8.25
N ASP A 375 25.91 -7.07 -9.00
CA ASP A 375 24.54 -6.55 -9.08
C ASP A 375 23.58 -7.55 -9.70
N TYR A 376 24.03 -8.31 -10.72
CA TYR A 376 23.24 -9.37 -11.32
C TYR A 376 23.01 -10.55 -10.35
N ILE A 377 24.02 -10.94 -9.59
CA ILE A 377 23.88 -12.01 -8.57
C ILE A 377 22.93 -11.53 -7.46
N GLY A 378 23.13 -10.31 -6.97
CA GLY A 378 22.30 -9.70 -5.94
C GLY A 378 20.85 -9.54 -6.39
N ALA A 379 20.62 -9.06 -7.61
CA ALA A 379 19.31 -8.97 -8.24
C ALA A 379 18.62 -10.34 -8.31
N ALA A 380 19.31 -11.38 -8.77
CA ALA A 380 18.76 -12.72 -8.85
C ALA A 380 18.37 -13.25 -7.46
N ALA A 381 19.21 -13.06 -6.45
CA ALA A 381 18.92 -13.44 -5.07
C ALA A 381 17.69 -12.70 -4.51
N VAL A 382 17.62 -11.37 -4.68
CA VAL A 382 16.47 -10.56 -4.24
C VAL A 382 15.19 -10.99 -4.96
N MET A 383 15.23 -11.23 -6.27
CA MET A 383 14.05 -11.66 -7.03
C MET A 383 13.54 -13.04 -6.58
N VAL A 384 14.43 -13.99 -6.34
CA VAL A 384 14.06 -15.34 -5.85
C VAL A 384 13.51 -15.26 -4.42
N GLY A 385 14.15 -14.50 -3.53
CA GLY A 385 13.65 -14.29 -2.18
C GLY A 385 12.29 -13.58 -2.18
N PHE A 386 12.14 -12.56 -3.02
CA PHE A 386 10.88 -11.86 -3.21
C PHE A 386 9.76 -12.83 -3.65
N ALA A 387 10.03 -13.68 -4.64
CA ALA A 387 9.08 -14.68 -5.10
C ALA A 387 8.67 -15.63 -3.95
N GLY A 388 9.63 -16.10 -3.15
CA GLY A 388 9.39 -16.99 -2.01
C GLY A 388 8.55 -16.36 -0.90
N ILE A 389 8.68 -15.05 -0.62
CA ILE A 389 7.83 -14.31 0.34
C ILE A 389 6.37 -14.28 -0.14
N ASN A 390 6.15 -14.24 -1.46
CA ASN A 390 4.81 -14.07 -2.06
C ASN A 390 4.09 -15.40 -2.36
N ILE A 391 4.72 -16.56 -2.11
CA ILE A 391 4.05 -17.86 -2.25
C ILE A 391 3.06 -18.06 -1.09
N PRO A 392 1.78 -18.38 -1.36
CA PRO A 392 0.80 -18.67 -0.31
C PRO A 392 1.20 -19.89 0.51
N SER A 393 1.17 -19.76 1.85
CA SER A 393 1.54 -20.81 2.81
C SER A 393 0.77 -22.12 2.61
N ASP A 394 -0.46 -22.05 2.10
CA ASP A 394 -1.34 -23.21 1.90
C ASP A 394 -0.87 -24.15 0.78
N THR A 395 -0.15 -23.61 -0.21
CA THR A 395 0.41 -24.39 -1.33
C THR A 395 1.47 -25.39 -0.85
N CYS A 396 2.12 -25.12 0.28
CA CYS A 396 3.21 -25.94 0.81
C CYS A 396 2.79 -26.89 1.94
N SER A 397 1.57 -26.76 2.46
CA SER A 397 0.98 -27.71 3.42
C SER A 397 0.26 -28.87 2.71
N ALA A 398 -0.32 -28.60 1.54
CA ALA A 398 -0.97 -29.60 0.67
C ALA A 398 -0.10 -30.83 0.28
N PRO A 399 1.24 -30.74 0.08
CA PRO A 399 2.04 -31.91 -0.26
C PRO A 399 2.12 -32.95 0.87
N LYS A 400 1.95 -32.53 2.13
CA LYS A 400 2.03 -33.44 3.29
C LYS A 400 0.68 -34.09 3.61
N GLU A 401 -0.43 -33.37 3.48
CA GLU A 401 -1.77 -33.95 3.71
C GLU A 401 -2.15 -34.93 2.60
N ALA A 402 -1.85 -34.62 1.33
CA ALA A 402 -2.10 -35.55 0.22
C ALA A 402 -1.23 -36.82 0.28
N ALA A 403 -0.06 -36.77 0.92
CA ALA A 403 0.80 -37.94 1.14
C ALA A 403 0.32 -38.79 2.33
N LEU A 404 -0.26 -38.18 3.36
CA LEU A 404 -0.81 -38.88 4.53
C LEU A 404 -2.16 -39.56 4.24
N GLU A 405 -3.03 -38.95 3.42
CA GLU A 405 -4.29 -39.57 3.00
C GLU A 405 -4.09 -40.82 2.11
N LEU A 406 -2.95 -40.94 1.43
CA LEU A 406 -2.60 -42.13 0.64
C LEU A 406 -2.02 -43.29 1.47
N GLU A 407 -1.51 -43.03 2.69
CA GLU A 407 -1.01 -44.08 3.59
C GLU A 407 -2.10 -44.64 4.53
N GLU A 408 -3.17 -43.89 4.81
CA GLU A 408 -4.18 -44.30 5.79
C GLU A 408 -5.30 -45.20 5.23
N ASN A 409 -5.29 -45.52 3.93
CA ASN A 409 -6.33 -46.34 3.30
C ASN A 409 -5.79 -47.65 2.65
N PRO A 410 -5.28 -48.62 3.44
CA PRO A 410 -5.08 -49.97 2.93
C PRO A 410 -6.44 -50.67 2.87
N THR A 411 -7.01 -50.71 1.66
CA THR A 411 -7.93 -51.74 1.13
C THR A 411 -8.41 -52.80 2.14
N THR A 412 -9.61 -52.63 2.68
CA THR A 412 -10.41 -53.75 3.21
C THR A 412 -11.36 -54.22 2.11
N ASP A 413 -10.83 -55.02 1.20
CA ASP A 413 -11.62 -55.75 0.21
C ASP A 413 -12.20 -57.02 0.88
N HIS A 414 -13.38 -56.89 1.49
CA HIS A 414 -14.18 -58.04 1.90
C HIS A 414 -15.18 -58.38 0.80
N SER A 415 -14.81 -59.41 0.04
CA SER A 415 -15.64 -60.13 -0.89
C SER A 415 -16.78 -60.87 -0.16
N HIS A 416 -18.02 -60.60 -0.56
CA HIS A 416 -19.14 -61.53 -0.42
C HIS A 416 -19.99 -61.48 -1.70
N PRO A 417 -20.14 -62.59 -2.44
CA PRO A 417 -21.03 -62.65 -3.59
C PRO A 417 -22.46 -62.94 -3.11
N GLN A 418 -23.40 -62.06 -3.48
CA GLN A 418 -24.82 -62.40 -3.56
C GLN A 418 -25.22 -62.51 -5.04
N GLN A 419 -25.54 -63.74 -5.46
CA GLN A 419 -26.54 -64.14 -6.45
C GLN A 419 -26.67 -65.67 -6.28
N GLY A 420 -27.86 -66.26 -6.21
CA GLY A 420 -28.93 -66.11 -7.18
C GLY A 420 -28.80 -67.25 -8.17
#